data_AF-A0A2D6RHP3-F1
#
_entry.id   AF-A0A2D6RHP3-F1
#
_cell.length_a   1.000
_cell.length_b   1.000
_cell.length_c   1.000
_cell.angle_alpha   90.00
_cell.angle_beta   90.00
_cell.angle_gamma   90.00
#
_symmetry.space_group_name_H-M   'P 1'
#
loop_
_entity.id
_entity.type
_entity.pdbx_description
1 polymer ?
#
loop_
_entity_poly.entity_id
_entity_poly.type
_entity_poly.pdbx_seq_one_letter_code
_entity_poly.pdbx_strand_id
1 'polypeptide(L)'
;MNKVIISIIVVSLSGALLLKVLDGEPIIRDTQSETISSSSEDSEVFSQKIPTNTPTSIEKLVKYNTSNPSTNSNDFLSGTPEEYREAYAQVNERLFGILENISKQEYQKLMEKGFPSTSDFDFVSRHDIKELSIILSYNGSTYPSFDDDSSLSYPALSSLNLLKALANLEEITRYYFPEYQQGTPFPKRRDWPDGERPAQIVEALMKIVSAGGFVRDDSAIELLAQARFKQFAFNTDDNNADIVVEMLAKANKLLGGNENLSNYVIQHYPKKQEDFERLSSE
;
A
#
# COMPACT_ATOMS: atom_id res chain seq x y z
N MET A 1 -22.35 -14.79 -5.92
CA MET A 1 -22.79 -13.43 -6.32
C MET A 1 -22.91 -12.46 -5.14
N ASN A 2 -23.69 -12.74 -4.09
CA ASN A 2 -23.92 -11.78 -3.00
C ASN A 2 -22.66 -11.31 -2.23
N LYS A 3 -21.63 -12.15 -2.07
CA LYS A 3 -20.42 -11.78 -1.30
C LYS A 3 -19.43 -10.87 -2.05
N VAL A 4 -19.40 -10.97 -3.38
CA VAL A 4 -18.57 -10.11 -4.26
C VAL A 4 -19.11 -8.68 -4.26
N ILE A 5 -20.44 -8.54 -4.31
CA ILE A 5 -21.13 -7.25 -4.23
C ILE A 5 -20.82 -6.57 -2.89
N ILE A 6 -20.83 -7.31 -1.77
CA ILE A 6 -20.51 -6.75 -0.44
C ILE A 6 -19.07 -6.22 -0.39
N SER A 7 -18.09 -6.96 -0.93
CA SER A 7 -16.68 -6.53 -0.91
C SER A 7 -16.45 -5.28 -1.77
N ILE A 8 -17.06 -5.20 -2.95
CA ILE A 8 -16.99 -4.02 -3.83
C ILE A 8 -17.65 -2.80 -3.17
N ILE A 9 -18.78 -3.00 -2.48
CA ILE A 9 -19.48 -1.95 -1.74
C ILE A 9 -18.61 -1.42 -0.58
N VAL A 10 -17.97 -2.30 0.19
CA VAL A 10 -17.10 -1.89 1.32
C VAL A 10 -15.88 -1.12 0.86
N VAL A 11 -15.23 -1.53 -0.25
CA VAL A 11 -14.10 -0.80 -0.86
C VAL A 11 -14.56 0.58 -1.36
N SER A 12 -15.73 0.65 -1.99
CA SER A 12 -16.29 1.92 -2.50
C SER A 12 -16.66 2.89 -1.37
N LEU A 13 -17.28 2.39 -0.29
CA LEU A 13 -17.59 3.20 0.91
C LEU A 13 -16.33 3.68 1.62
N SER A 14 -15.31 2.82 1.75
CA SER A 14 -14.03 3.19 2.37
C SER A 14 -13.29 4.25 1.56
N GLY A 15 -13.39 4.19 0.22
CA GLY A 15 -12.78 5.17 -0.68
C GLY A 15 -13.48 6.52 -0.63
N ALA A 16 -14.82 6.52 -0.65
CA ALA A 16 -15.60 7.74 -0.45
C ALA A 16 -15.34 8.36 0.93
N LEU A 17 -15.19 7.55 1.99
CA LEU A 17 -14.84 8.02 3.32
C LEU A 17 -13.46 8.68 3.32
N LEU A 18 -12.43 8.00 2.78
CA LEU A 18 -11.07 8.53 2.70
C LEU A 18 -11.01 9.89 1.97
N LEU A 19 -11.72 10.02 0.85
CA LEU A 19 -11.79 11.26 0.09
C LEU A 19 -12.46 12.39 0.89
N LYS A 20 -13.60 12.11 1.55
CA LYS A 20 -14.28 13.09 2.41
C LYS A 20 -13.40 13.59 3.55
N VAL A 21 -12.64 12.69 4.19
CA VAL A 21 -11.75 13.11 5.28
C VAL A 21 -10.60 13.98 4.75
N LEU A 22 -10.03 13.63 3.60
CA LEU A 22 -8.95 14.41 2.98
C LEU A 22 -9.43 15.77 2.43
N ASP A 23 -10.72 15.90 2.15
CA ASP A 23 -11.36 17.15 1.75
C ASP A 23 -11.76 18.05 2.92
N GLY A 24 -11.52 17.59 4.16
CA GLY A 24 -11.83 18.35 5.38
C GLY A 24 -13.33 18.40 5.68
N GLU A 25 -14.13 17.53 5.07
CA GLU A 25 -15.55 17.41 5.38
C GLU A 25 -15.73 16.61 6.69
N PRO A 26 -16.58 17.08 7.63
CA PRO A 26 -16.84 16.33 8.85
C PRO A 26 -17.52 15.00 8.51
N ILE A 27 -16.98 13.89 9.04
CA ILE A 27 -17.61 12.58 8.95
C ILE A 27 -18.86 12.61 9.84
N ILE A 28 -20.03 12.84 9.24
CA ILE A 28 -21.30 12.66 9.93
C ILE A 28 -21.47 11.15 10.18
N ARG A 29 -21.23 10.71 11.43
CA ARG A 29 -21.55 9.36 11.88
C ARG A 29 -23.05 9.27 12.18
N ASP A 30 -23.89 9.33 11.15
CA ASP A 30 -25.30 8.97 11.33
C ASP A 30 -25.44 7.45 11.26
N THR A 31 -25.54 6.87 12.45
CA THR A 31 -25.98 5.49 12.64
C THR A 31 -27.49 5.48 12.42
N GLN A 32 -27.93 5.32 11.16
CA GLN A 32 -29.29 4.87 10.89
C GLN A 32 -29.28 3.78 9.82
N SER A 33 -29.69 2.60 10.26
CA SER A 33 -30.11 1.49 9.41
C SER A 33 -31.31 1.93 8.58
N GLU A 34 -31.09 2.33 7.33
CA GLU A 34 -32.17 2.40 6.35
C GLU A 34 -32.15 1.17 5.43
N THR A 35 -33.20 0.38 5.64
CA THR A 35 -33.68 -0.72 4.82
C THR A 35 -33.73 -0.32 3.35
N ILE A 36 -32.94 -0.99 2.51
CA ILE A 36 -33.06 -0.87 1.05
C ILE A 36 -34.41 -1.48 0.64
N SER A 37 -35.39 -0.63 0.40
CA SER A 37 -36.58 -0.99 -0.37
C SER A 37 -36.22 -0.89 -1.85
N SER A 38 -36.41 -2.00 -2.55
CA SER A 38 -36.28 -2.10 -4.00
C SER A 38 -37.36 -1.26 -4.71
N SER A 39 -36.96 -0.33 -5.56
CA SER A 39 -37.77 0.09 -6.71
C SER A 39 -36.86 0.43 -7.89
N SER A 40 -37.12 -0.29 -8.98
CA SER A 40 -36.64 -0.09 -10.34
C SER A 40 -37.23 1.17 -10.97
N GLU A 41 -36.58 1.63 -12.05
CA GLU A 41 -36.96 2.74 -12.96
C GLU A 41 -36.65 4.12 -12.34
N ASP A 42 -35.83 4.99 -12.93
CA ASP A 42 -35.91 5.49 -14.29
C ASP A 42 -34.57 5.96 -14.89
N SER A 43 -34.52 5.92 -16.22
CA SER A 43 -33.44 6.41 -17.06
C SER A 43 -33.68 7.87 -17.42
N GLU A 44 -32.85 8.80 -16.98
CA GLU A 44 -32.79 10.13 -17.61
C GLU A 44 -31.36 10.57 -17.94
N VAL A 45 -31.23 10.84 -19.23
CA VAL A 45 -30.11 11.35 -19.99
C VAL A 45 -29.67 12.70 -19.44
N PHE A 46 -28.45 12.80 -18.92
CA PHE A 46 -27.80 14.09 -18.69
C PHE A 46 -26.50 14.19 -19.50
N SER A 47 -26.66 14.73 -20.71
CA SER A 47 -25.55 15.24 -21.52
C SER A 47 -25.15 16.61 -20.97
N GLN A 48 -23.96 16.72 -20.38
CA GLN A 48 -23.29 18.02 -20.22
C GLN A 48 -21.87 17.96 -20.80
N LYS A 49 -21.64 18.95 -21.68
CA LYS A 49 -20.42 19.22 -22.43
C LYS A 49 -19.19 19.22 -21.53
N ILE A 50 -18.28 18.28 -21.80
CA ILE A 50 -16.89 18.32 -21.34
C ILE A 50 -16.18 19.43 -22.15
N PRO A 51 -15.59 20.45 -21.51
CA PRO A 51 -14.69 21.37 -22.19
C PRO A 51 -13.46 20.59 -22.67
N THR A 52 -13.27 20.61 -23.98
CA THR A 52 -12.15 20.02 -24.70
C THR A 52 -10.90 20.82 -24.33
N ASN A 53 -10.06 20.27 -23.45
CA ASN A 53 -8.63 20.54 -23.30
C ASN A 53 -8.03 19.49 -22.35
N THR A 54 -8.08 18.23 -22.78
CA THR A 54 -7.29 17.15 -22.18
C THR A 54 -5.89 17.24 -22.77
N PRO A 55 -4.81 17.39 -21.99
CA PRO A 55 -3.50 16.96 -22.44
C PRO A 55 -3.54 15.43 -22.48
N THR A 56 -3.73 14.92 -23.69
CA THR A 56 -3.58 13.52 -24.05
C THR A 56 -2.16 13.05 -23.69
N SER A 57 -2.08 11.86 -23.07
CA SER A 57 -0.88 11.02 -22.93
C SER A 57 0.23 11.48 -21.96
N ILE A 58 0.07 11.11 -20.68
CA ILE A 58 1.22 10.70 -19.84
C ILE A 58 1.34 9.16 -19.88
N GLU A 59 1.41 8.59 -21.09
CA GLU A 59 1.80 7.18 -21.30
C GLU A 59 3.32 7.05 -21.57
N LYS A 60 4.09 8.12 -21.35
CA LYS A 60 5.50 8.18 -21.76
C LYS A 60 6.46 8.84 -20.76
N LEU A 61 6.16 8.75 -19.47
CA LEU A 61 7.14 9.05 -18.42
C LEU A 61 7.44 7.78 -17.61
N VAL A 62 8.06 6.81 -18.27
CA VAL A 62 8.92 5.82 -17.62
C VAL A 62 10.36 6.19 -17.99
N LYS A 63 10.90 7.18 -17.29
CA LYS A 63 12.34 7.41 -17.18
C LYS A 63 12.62 7.80 -15.74
N TYR A 64 13.01 6.79 -14.98
CA TYR A 64 13.40 6.86 -13.59
C TYR A 64 14.50 7.90 -13.37
N ASN A 65 14.26 8.84 -12.46
CA ASN A 65 15.35 9.55 -11.80
C ASN A 65 15.88 8.62 -10.70
N THR A 66 16.98 7.96 -11.01
CA THR A 66 17.81 7.17 -10.10
C THR A 66 18.49 8.09 -9.10
N SER A 67 17.96 8.17 -7.88
CA SER A 67 18.80 8.34 -6.70
C SER A 67 19.53 7.01 -6.47
N ASN A 68 20.86 7.03 -6.59
CA ASN A 68 21.76 5.87 -6.48
C ASN A 68 21.26 4.81 -5.47
N PRO A 69 21.03 3.55 -5.89
CA PRO A 69 20.84 2.48 -4.91
C PRO A 69 22.13 2.38 -4.10
N SER A 70 22.03 2.54 -2.78
CA SER A 70 23.16 2.32 -1.88
C SER A 70 23.70 0.93 -2.13
N THR A 71 24.94 0.85 -2.60
CA THR A 71 25.73 -0.38 -2.72
C THR A 71 26.04 -0.94 -1.33
N ASN A 72 25.05 -1.56 -0.69
CA ASN A 72 25.27 -2.47 0.43
C ASN A 72 25.00 -3.89 -0.10
N SER A 73 26.04 -4.72 -0.10
CA SER A 73 26.02 -6.05 -0.71
C SER A 73 25.15 -7.01 0.10
N ASN A 74 23.89 -7.15 -0.30
CA ASN A 74 23.09 -8.29 0.13
C ASN A 74 23.62 -9.54 -0.59
N ASP A 75 24.26 -10.45 0.15
CA ASP A 75 24.71 -11.76 -0.37
C ASP A 75 23.58 -12.52 -1.07
N PHE A 76 22.32 -12.32 -0.65
CA PHE A 76 21.14 -12.83 -1.34
C PHE A 76 20.98 -12.28 -2.78
N LEU A 77 21.14 -10.97 -3.00
CA LEU A 77 20.93 -10.33 -4.31
C LEU A 77 21.93 -10.85 -5.36
N SER A 78 23.08 -11.38 -4.93
CA SER A 78 24.06 -12.00 -5.82
C SER A 78 23.49 -13.23 -6.56
N GLY A 79 22.52 -13.94 -5.96
CA GLY A 79 21.84 -15.10 -6.52
C GLY A 79 20.49 -14.82 -7.19
N THR A 80 20.00 -13.58 -7.10
CA THR A 80 18.76 -13.14 -7.75
C THR A 80 19.02 -12.79 -9.22
N PRO A 81 18.17 -13.22 -10.17
CA PRO A 81 18.29 -12.81 -11.57
C PRO A 81 18.31 -11.29 -11.69
N GLU A 82 19.14 -10.76 -12.59
CA GLU A 82 19.41 -9.33 -12.72
C GLU A 82 18.12 -8.52 -12.88
N GLU A 83 17.16 -9.04 -13.66
CA GLU A 83 15.88 -8.38 -13.92
C GLU A 83 15.02 -8.12 -12.66
N TYR A 84 15.25 -8.83 -11.55
CA TYR A 84 14.48 -8.63 -10.32
C TYR A 84 15.19 -7.78 -9.27
N ARG A 85 16.50 -7.54 -9.40
CA ARG A 85 17.29 -6.87 -8.35
C ARG A 85 16.75 -5.50 -7.99
N GLU A 86 16.32 -4.73 -8.98
CA GLU A 86 15.73 -3.41 -8.77
C GLU A 86 14.38 -3.49 -8.05
N ALA A 87 13.49 -4.41 -8.47
CA ALA A 87 12.21 -4.63 -7.82
C ALA A 87 12.38 -5.06 -6.35
N TYR A 88 13.35 -5.94 -6.08
CA TYR A 88 13.72 -6.34 -4.72
C TYR A 88 14.24 -5.16 -3.89
N ALA A 89 15.13 -4.34 -4.44
CA ALA A 89 15.68 -3.18 -3.73
C ALA A 89 14.57 -2.19 -3.35
N GLN A 90 13.67 -1.88 -4.29
CA GLN A 90 12.53 -0.98 -4.04
C GLN A 90 11.58 -1.54 -2.97
N VAL A 91 11.28 -2.84 -3.03
CA VAL A 91 10.42 -3.48 -2.03
C VAL A 91 11.10 -3.54 -0.67
N ASN A 92 12.41 -3.81 -0.61
CA ASN A 92 13.17 -3.78 0.63
C ASN A 92 13.14 -2.40 1.30
N GLU A 93 13.39 -1.33 0.54
CA GLU A 93 13.30 0.05 1.03
C GLU A 93 11.90 0.35 1.61
N ARG A 94 10.85 -0.03 0.88
CA ARG A 94 9.46 0.15 1.31
C ARG A 94 9.05 -0.75 2.47
N LEU A 95 9.79 -1.80 2.73
CA LEU A 95 9.61 -2.70 3.85
C LEU A 95 10.66 -2.48 4.93
N PHE A 96 11.11 -1.23 5.11
CA PHE A 96 11.90 -0.82 6.26
C PHE A 96 13.28 -1.50 6.32
N GLY A 97 13.83 -1.87 5.16
CA GLY A 97 15.17 -2.45 5.06
C GLY A 97 15.27 -3.87 5.61
N ILE A 98 14.17 -4.61 5.75
CA ILE A 98 14.18 -5.92 6.43
C ILE A 98 15.11 -6.97 5.79
N LEU A 99 15.47 -6.78 4.52
CA LEU A 99 16.38 -7.64 3.76
C LEU A 99 17.82 -7.11 3.72
N GLU A 100 18.15 -6.04 4.43
CA GLU A 100 19.54 -5.55 4.48
C GLU A 100 20.45 -6.54 5.21
N ASN A 101 21.56 -6.90 4.56
CA ASN A 101 22.61 -7.77 5.07
C ASN A 101 22.16 -9.17 5.51
N ILE A 102 21.02 -9.66 4.99
CA ILE A 102 20.54 -11.01 5.31
C ILE A 102 21.26 -12.08 4.46
N SER A 103 21.48 -13.24 5.06
CA SER A 103 21.93 -14.44 4.37
C SER A 103 20.84 -15.07 3.52
N LYS A 104 21.24 -15.95 2.59
CA LYS A 104 20.29 -16.75 1.78
C LYS A 104 19.38 -17.62 2.66
N GLN A 105 19.90 -18.16 3.76
CA GLN A 105 19.13 -19.01 4.67
C GLN A 105 18.07 -18.20 5.43
N GLU A 106 18.41 -16.98 5.86
CA GLU A 106 17.45 -16.06 6.48
C GLU A 106 16.37 -15.65 5.47
N TYR A 107 16.74 -15.35 4.23
CA TYR A 107 15.76 -15.06 3.19
C TYR A 107 14.78 -16.22 2.95
N GLN A 108 15.26 -17.47 2.94
CA GLN A 108 14.38 -18.65 2.84
C GLN A 108 13.39 -18.72 4.00
N LYS A 109 13.85 -18.46 5.24
CA LYS A 109 12.96 -18.39 6.41
C LYS A 109 11.95 -17.24 6.27
N LEU A 110 12.33 -16.09 5.71
CA LEU A 110 11.41 -14.98 5.47
C LEU A 110 10.33 -15.36 4.44
N MET A 111 10.68 -16.09 3.38
CA MET A 111 9.70 -16.60 2.41
C MET A 111 8.68 -17.56 3.07
N GLU A 112 9.14 -18.44 3.97
CA GLU A 112 8.24 -19.28 4.78
C GLU A 112 7.28 -18.46 5.67
N LYS A 113 7.65 -17.21 5.98
CA LYS A 113 6.81 -16.24 6.72
C LYS A 113 5.98 -15.33 5.81
N GLY A 114 5.86 -15.68 4.53
CA GLY A 114 5.03 -14.98 3.55
C GLY A 114 5.75 -13.87 2.80
N PHE A 115 7.07 -13.70 2.96
CA PHE A 115 7.84 -12.73 2.17
C PHE A 115 7.80 -13.10 0.67
N PRO A 116 7.73 -12.11 -0.25
CA PRO A 116 7.55 -12.39 -1.67
C PRO A 116 8.67 -13.22 -2.31
N SER A 117 8.27 -14.23 -3.08
CA SER A 117 9.14 -14.99 -3.98
C SER A 117 9.32 -14.28 -5.33
N THR A 118 10.25 -14.76 -6.17
CA THR A 118 10.41 -14.24 -7.54
C THR A 118 9.14 -14.40 -8.37
N SER A 119 8.40 -15.50 -8.19
CA SER A 119 7.11 -15.74 -8.86
C SER A 119 6.07 -14.67 -8.48
N ASP A 120 6.07 -14.22 -7.23
CA ASP A 120 5.17 -13.14 -6.77
C ASP A 120 5.52 -11.80 -7.45
N PHE A 121 6.81 -11.49 -7.57
CA PHE A 121 7.28 -10.30 -8.30
C PHE A 121 6.88 -10.35 -9.78
N ASP A 122 7.08 -11.49 -10.43
CA ASP A 122 6.65 -11.73 -11.82
C ASP A 122 5.15 -11.59 -12.01
N PHE A 123 4.37 -12.07 -11.05
CA PHE A 123 2.93 -11.96 -11.12
C PHE A 123 2.49 -10.50 -11.00
N VAL A 124 3.02 -9.76 -10.03
CA VAL A 124 2.67 -8.34 -9.81
C VAL A 124 3.16 -7.42 -10.93
N SER A 125 4.27 -7.75 -11.58
CA SER A 125 4.81 -6.94 -12.69
C SER A 125 3.92 -7.00 -13.94
N ARG A 126 3.24 -8.14 -14.17
CA ARG A 126 2.39 -8.39 -15.35
C ARG A 126 1.00 -7.75 -15.29
N HIS A 127 0.57 -7.33 -14.11
CA HIS A 127 -0.80 -6.83 -13.89
C HIS A 127 -0.77 -5.40 -13.34
N ASP A 128 -1.75 -4.59 -13.71
CA ASP A 128 -1.92 -3.28 -13.08
C ASP A 128 -2.54 -3.38 -11.68
N ILE A 129 -2.56 -2.28 -10.93
CA ILE A 129 -3.07 -2.26 -9.53
C ILE A 129 -4.54 -2.65 -9.45
N LYS A 130 -5.38 -2.17 -10.38
CA LYS A 130 -6.82 -2.42 -10.38
C LYS A 130 -7.10 -3.89 -10.74
N GLU A 131 -6.40 -4.40 -11.73
CA GLU A 131 -6.47 -5.80 -12.15
C GLU A 131 -6.06 -6.75 -11.02
N LEU A 132 -4.92 -6.48 -10.35
CA LEU A 132 -4.50 -7.24 -9.17
C LEU A 132 -5.52 -7.17 -8.04
N SER A 133 -6.09 -6.00 -7.76
CA SER A 133 -7.15 -5.85 -6.75
C SER A 133 -8.37 -6.73 -7.08
N ILE A 134 -8.76 -6.82 -8.35
CA ILE A 134 -9.86 -7.70 -8.79
C ILE A 134 -9.48 -9.16 -8.57
N ILE A 135 -8.30 -9.60 -9.02
CA ILE A 135 -7.80 -10.96 -8.86
C ILE A 135 -7.74 -11.35 -7.37
N LEU A 136 -7.19 -10.48 -6.52
CA LEU A 136 -7.10 -10.70 -5.08
C LEU A 136 -8.48 -10.75 -4.41
N SER A 137 -9.45 -9.97 -4.90
CA SER A 137 -10.82 -10.02 -4.37
C SER A 137 -11.50 -11.38 -4.58
N TYR A 138 -11.26 -12.02 -5.74
CA TYR A 138 -11.81 -13.33 -6.06
C TYR A 138 -11.14 -14.44 -5.24
N ASN A 139 -9.83 -14.36 -5.04
CA ASN A 139 -9.07 -15.35 -4.27
C ASN A 139 -9.29 -15.19 -2.76
N GLY A 140 -9.17 -13.97 -2.24
CA GLY A 140 -9.21 -13.67 -0.80
C GLY A 140 -10.53 -13.99 -0.10
N SER A 141 -11.63 -14.13 -0.85
CA SER A 141 -12.97 -14.43 -0.29
C SER A 141 -13.32 -15.92 -0.28
N THR A 142 -12.51 -16.79 -0.88
CA THR A 142 -12.84 -18.21 -1.03
C THR A 142 -11.68 -19.17 -0.77
N TYR A 143 -10.42 -18.77 -1.02
CA TYR A 143 -9.23 -19.61 -0.87
C TYR A 143 -7.98 -18.74 -0.63
N PRO A 144 -7.27 -18.85 0.52
CA PRO A 144 -6.04 -18.09 0.74
C PRO A 144 -4.85 -18.61 -0.10
N SER A 145 -5.02 -19.69 -0.87
CA SER A 145 -4.05 -20.22 -1.82
C SER A 145 -4.55 -20.02 -3.26
N PHE A 146 -3.66 -19.67 -4.17
CA PHE A 146 -3.97 -19.69 -5.61
C PHE A 146 -4.00 -21.15 -6.06
N ASP A 147 -5.20 -21.69 -6.24
CA ASP A 147 -5.40 -23.10 -6.62
C ASP A 147 -4.74 -23.44 -7.96
N ASP A 148 -4.58 -22.43 -8.84
CA ASP A 148 -3.97 -22.56 -10.16
C ASP A 148 -2.43 -22.46 -10.14
N ASP A 149 -1.83 -21.85 -9.10
CA ASP A 149 -0.38 -21.71 -8.96
C ASP A 149 0.04 -21.68 -7.49
N SER A 150 0.44 -22.85 -6.98
CA SER A 150 0.87 -23.04 -5.59
C SER A 150 2.19 -22.32 -5.24
N SER A 151 2.88 -21.73 -6.22
CA SER A 151 4.06 -20.90 -5.96
C SER A 151 3.72 -19.47 -5.54
N LEU A 152 2.46 -19.04 -5.70
CA LEU A 152 2.02 -17.69 -5.36
C LEU A 152 1.53 -17.57 -3.91
N SER A 153 1.94 -16.48 -3.27
CA SER A 153 1.59 -16.17 -1.89
C SER A 153 0.58 -15.03 -1.84
N TYR A 154 -0.64 -15.29 -1.35
CA TYR A 154 -1.65 -14.24 -1.19
C TYR A 154 -1.16 -13.06 -0.32
N PRO A 155 -0.56 -13.28 0.87
CA PRO A 155 0.01 -12.19 1.67
C PRO A 155 1.07 -11.38 0.93
N ALA A 156 1.91 -12.03 0.11
CA ALA A 156 2.91 -11.35 -0.69
C ALA A 156 2.25 -10.49 -1.77
N LEU A 157 1.32 -11.04 -2.54
CA LEU A 157 0.66 -10.35 -3.64
C LEU A 157 -0.21 -9.17 -3.17
N SER A 158 -0.96 -9.35 -2.08
CA SER A 158 -1.76 -8.26 -1.49
C SER A 158 -0.86 -7.11 -1.02
N SER A 159 0.22 -7.44 -0.31
CA SER A 159 1.20 -6.46 0.18
C SER A 159 1.92 -5.74 -0.95
N LEU A 160 2.42 -6.48 -1.95
CA LEU A 160 3.09 -5.91 -3.12
C LEU A 160 2.16 -5.00 -3.92
N ASN A 161 0.88 -5.36 -4.08
CA ASN A 161 -0.08 -4.52 -4.76
C ASN A 161 -0.31 -3.19 -4.01
N LEU A 162 -0.44 -3.24 -2.67
CA LEU A 162 -0.53 -2.03 -1.85
C LEU A 162 0.73 -1.18 -1.96
N LEU A 163 1.93 -1.78 -1.86
CA LEU A 163 3.19 -1.05 -2.01
C LEU A 163 3.33 -0.40 -3.39
N LYS A 164 2.86 -1.07 -4.45
CA LYS A 164 2.80 -0.53 -5.82
C LYS A 164 1.86 0.67 -5.91
N ALA A 165 0.70 0.62 -5.24
CA ALA A 165 -0.25 1.72 -5.18
C ALA A 165 0.28 2.92 -4.39
N LEU A 166 0.92 2.68 -3.24
CA LEU A 166 1.55 3.71 -2.42
C LEU A 166 2.67 4.44 -3.17
N ALA A 167 3.50 3.68 -3.88
CA ALA A 167 4.56 4.23 -4.71
C ALA A 167 4.05 5.19 -5.78
N ASN A 168 3.01 4.77 -6.47
CA ASN A 168 2.37 5.58 -7.50
C ASN A 168 1.83 6.88 -6.89
N LEU A 169 1.16 6.81 -5.73
CA LEU A 169 0.69 8.01 -5.04
C LEU A 169 1.85 8.93 -4.62
N GLU A 170 2.92 8.39 -4.05
CA GLU A 170 4.08 9.18 -3.63
C GLU A 170 4.74 9.89 -4.80
N GLU A 171 4.93 9.20 -5.92
CA GLU A 171 5.51 9.76 -7.13
C GLU A 171 4.67 10.94 -7.66
N ILE A 172 3.35 10.75 -7.81
CA ILE A 172 2.46 11.82 -8.26
C ILE A 172 2.41 12.95 -7.22
N THR A 173 2.45 12.64 -5.93
CA THR A 173 2.45 13.66 -4.86
C THR A 173 3.73 14.51 -4.94
N ARG A 174 4.89 13.88 -5.14
CA ARG A 174 6.18 14.57 -5.25
C ARG A 174 6.29 15.45 -6.50
N TYR A 175 5.52 15.18 -7.55
CA TYR A 175 5.41 16.11 -8.69
C TYR A 175 4.84 17.48 -8.26
N TYR A 176 3.86 17.49 -7.35
CA TYR A 176 3.24 18.73 -6.83
C TYR A 176 3.97 19.29 -5.60
N PHE A 177 4.53 18.40 -4.77
CA PHE A 177 5.23 18.73 -3.53
C PHE A 177 6.61 18.02 -3.51
N PRO A 178 7.65 18.59 -4.15
CA PRO A 178 8.95 17.93 -4.31
C PRO A 178 9.61 17.50 -2.99
N GLU A 179 9.34 18.22 -1.91
CA GLU A 179 9.89 17.95 -0.57
C GLU A 179 9.04 16.95 0.25
N TYR A 180 7.98 16.37 -0.32
CA TYR A 180 7.13 15.41 0.40
C TYR A 180 7.92 14.15 0.77
N GLN A 181 7.83 13.79 2.05
CA GLN A 181 8.46 12.60 2.63
C GLN A 181 7.42 11.80 3.41
N GLN A 182 7.53 10.46 3.35
CA GLN A 182 6.68 9.59 4.16
C GLN A 182 6.89 9.85 5.66
N GLY A 183 5.80 9.80 6.43
CA GLY A 183 5.79 10.19 7.84
C GLY A 183 5.41 11.66 8.08
N THR A 184 5.39 12.49 7.02
CA THR A 184 4.79 13.82 7.07
C THR A 184 3.29 13.76 6.73
N PRO A 185 2.45 14.68 7.27
CA PRO A 185 1.04 14.74 6.94
C PRO A 185 0.78 14.80 5.42
N PHE A 186 -0.19 14.03 4.94
CA PHE A 186 -0.57 14.08 3.53
C PHE A 186 -1.19 15.44 3.16
N PRO A 187 -0.91 16.01 1.97
CA PRO A 187 -1.47 17.30 1.56
C PRO A 187 -3.01 17.30 1.54
N LYS A 188 -3.60 18.27 2.25
CA LYS A 188 -5.05 18.51 2.31
C LYS A 188 -5.50 19.25 1.06
N ARG A 189 -6.81 19.29 0.79
CA ARG A 189 -7.38 19.97 -0.40
C ARG A 189 -6.80 21.38 -0.65
N ARG A 190 -6.66 22.18 0.41
CA ARG A 190 -6.15 23.56 0.35
C ARG A 190 -4.67 23.69 -0.04
N ASP A 191 -3.90 22.62 0.13
CA ASP A 191 -2.45 22.63 -0.10
C ASP A 191 -2.15 22.42 -1.60
N TRP A 192 -3.09 21.85 -2.36
CA TRP A 192 -2.94 21.59 -3.79
C TRP A 192 -3.01 22.87 -4.63
N PRO A 193 -2.40 22.87 -5.83
CA PRO A 193 -2.56 23.96 -6.79
C PRO A 193 -4.04 24.29 -7.02
N ASP A 194 -4.36 25.58 -7.10
CA ASP A 194 -5.72 26.09 -7.30
C ASP A 194 -6.73 25.72 -6.18
N GLY A 195 -6.26 25.17 -5.05
CA GLY A 195 -7.10 24.76 -3.93
C GLY A 195 -7.95 23.51 -4.21
N GLU A 196 -7.60 22.74 -5.24
CA GLU A 196 -8.29 21.51 -5.63
C GLU A 196 -7.32 20.36 -5.84
N ARG A 197 -7.69 19.18 -5.33
CA ARG A 197 -6.87 17.98 -5.50
C ARG A 197 -6.89 17.55 -6.97
N PRO A 198 -5.72 17.37 -7.62
CA PRO A 198 -5.66 16.89 -8.99
C PRO A 198 -6.33 15.53 -9.17
N ALA A 199 -7.01 15.33 -10.31
CA ALA A 199 -7.72 14.09 -10.61
C ALA A 199 -6.81 12.83 -10.54
N GLN A 200 -5.53 12.97 -10.90
CA GLN A 200 -4.55 11.89 -10.82
C GLN A 200 -4.29 11.43 -9.38
N ILE A 201 -4.29 12.36 -8.41
CA ILE A 201 -4.17 12.02 -6.99
C ILE A 201 -5.45 11.33 -6.51
N VAL A 202 -6.63 11.81 -6.93
CA VAL A 202 -7.91 11.16 -6.60
C VAL A 202 -7.93 9.72 -7.12
N GLU A 203 -7.48 9.49 -8.36
CA GLU A 203 -7.39 8.14 -8.93
C GLU A 203 -6.38 7.26 -8.17
N ALA A 204 -5.21 7.79 -7.81
CA ALA A 204 -4.20 7.07 -7.05
C ALA A 204 -4.70 6.70 -5.64
N LEU A 205 -5.41 7.61 -4.97
CA LEU A 205 -6.06 7.32 -3.67
C LEU A 205 -7.10 6.21 -3.79
N MET A 206 -7.92 6.20 -4.85
CA MET A 206 -8.88 5.12 -5.10
C MET A 206 -8.20 3.77 -5.34
N LYS A 207 -7.07 3.76 -6.06
CA LYS A 207 -6.22 2.57 -6.25
C LYS A 207 -5.67 2.05 -4.93
N ILE A 208 -5.21 2.94 -4.04
CA ILE A 208 -4.74 2.55 -2.70
C ILE A 208 -5.86 1.92 -1.88
N VAL A 209 -7.06 2.48 -1.88
CA VAL A 209 -8.21 1.91 -1.15
C VAL A 209 -8.51 0.50 -1.67
N SER A 210 -8.49 0.34 -2.99
CA SER A 210 -8.71 -0.97 -3.64
C SER A 210 -7.59 -1.96 -3.35
N ALA A 211 -6.32 -1.53 -3.27
CA ALA A 211 -5.21 -2.41 -2.95
C ALA A 211 -5.17 -2.77 -1.46
N GLY A 212 -5.39 -1.79 -0.58
CA GLY A 212 -5.33 -1.93 0.87
C GLY A 212 -6.49 -2.73 1.45
N GLY A 213 -7.65 -2.78 0.79
CA GLY A 213 -8.81 -3.56 1.24
C GLY A 213 -8.58 -5.08 1.30
N PHE A 214 -7.47 -5.57 0.75
CA PHE A 214 -7.13 -7.00 0.67
C PHE A 214 -5.92 -7.40 1.52
N VAL A 215 -5.23 -6.42 2.13
CA VAL A 215 -4.07 -6.63 3.00
C VAL A 215 -4.57 -6.87 4.43
N ARG A 216 -4.22 -8.02 5.01
CA ARG A 216 -4.64 -8.43 6.36
C ARG A 216 -3.57 -8.10 7.39
N ASP A 217 -3.77 -8.49 8.64
CA ASP A 217 -2.82 -8.33 9.74
C ASP A 217 -2.29 -9.69 10.26
N ASP A 218 -2.38 -10.73 9.43
CA ASP A 218 -2.03 -12.11 9.79
C ASP A 218 -0.55 -12.47 9.55
N SER A 219 0.14 -11.71 8.70
CA SER A 219 1.54 -11.97 8.33
C SER A 219 2.44 -10.76 8.54
N ALA A 220 3.75 -11.01 8.69
CA ALA A 220 4.73 -9.94 8.86
C ALA A 220 4.74 -8.99 7.66
N ILE A 221 4.69 -9.52 6.43
CA ILE A 221 4.73 -8.72 5.21
C ILE A 221 3.52 -7.78 5.10
N GLU A 222 2.33 -8.26 5.46
CA GLU A 222 1.12 -7.46 5.39
C GLU A 222 1.10 -6.37 6.47
N LEU A 223 1.57 -6.68 7.69
CA LEU A 223 1.76 -5.68 8.74
C LEU A 223 2.74 -4.58 8.31
N LEU A 224 3.84 -4.93 7.66
CA LEU A 224 4.81 -3.94 7.15
C LEU A 224 4.20 -3.10 6.02
N ALA A 225 3.46 -3.70 5.09
CA ALA A 225 2.78 -2.94 4.03
C ALA A 225 1.72 -1.99 4.60
N GLN A 226 0.98 -2.42 5.63
CA GLN A 226 0.06 -1.55 6.37
C GLN A 226 0.79 -0.44 7.12
N ALA A 227 1.91 -0.73 7.78
CA ALA A 227 2.72 0.29 8.45
C ALA A 227 3.17 1.37 7.46
N ARG A 228 3.59 0.97 6.26
CA ARG A 228 3.94 1.88 5.17
C ARG A 228 2.75 2.73 4.72
N PHE A 229 1.56 2.15 4.59
CA PHE A 229 0.33 2.90 4.33
C PHE A 229 0.02 3.91 5.45
N LYS A 230 0.20 3.54 6.73
CA LYS A 230 -0.04 4.43 7.86
C LYS A 230 0.96 5.60 7.92
N GLN A 231 2.17 5.45 7.39
CA GLN A 231 3.14 6.54 7.27
C GLN A 231 2.71 7.66 6.34
N PHE A 232 1.76 7.44 5.42
CA PHE A 232 1.21 8.55 4.63
C PHE A 232 0.39 9.52 5.49
N ALA A 233 0.05 9.16 6.73
CA ALA A 233 -0.59 10.06 7.70
C ALA A 233 -1.83 10.77 7.13
N PHE A 234 -2.69 10.02 6.43
CA PHE A 234 -3.95 10.54 5.94
C PHE A 234 -4.78 11.04 7.14
N ASN A 235 -5.12 12.33 7.13
CA ASN A 235 -6.07 12.97 8.04
C ASN A 235 -5.59 13.31 9.45
N THR A 236 -4.28 13.38 9.69
CA THR A 236 -3.74 13.81 10.98
C THR A 236 -2.74 14.94 10.77
N ASP A 237 -2.84 15.99 11.59
CA ASP A 237 -1.74 16.97 11.71
C ASP A 237 -0.54 16.36 12.47
N ASP A 238 -0.78 15.25 13.18
CA ASP A 238 0.22 14.45 13.87
C ASP A 238 0.68 13.24 13.04
N ASN A 239 1.89 12.76 13.30
CA ASN A 239 2.38 11.53 12.70
C ASN A 239 1.65 10.30 13.29
N ASN A 240 1.38 9.28 12.47
CA ASN A 240 0.82 8.01 12.93
C ASN A 240 1.88 7.12 13.62
N ALA A 241 2.86 7.72 14.33
CA ALA A 241 4.04 7.01 14.80
C ALA A 241 3.69 5.81 15.71
N ASP A 242 2.71 5.96 16.60
CA ASP A 242 2.30 4.88 17.51
C ASP A 242 1.77 3.66 16.75
N ILE A 243 0.87 3.88 15.79
CA ILE A 243 0.29 2.81 14.97
C ILE A 243 1.37 2.15 14.11
N VAL A 244 2.26 2.96 13.51
CA VAL A 244 3.36 2.45 12.70
C VAL A 244 4.27 1.56 13.57
N VAL A 245 4.71 2.05 14.73
CA VAL A 245 5.60 1.30 15.63
C VAL A 245 4.94 0.03 16.14
N GLU A 246 3.65 0.05 16.48
CA GLU A 246 2.91 -1.15 16.88
C GLU A 246 2.91 -2.22 15.77
N MET A 247 2.66 -1.83 14.52
CA MET A 247 2.69 -2.75 13.37
C MET A 247 4.10 -3.29 13.11
N LEU A 248 5.14 -2.45 13.23
CA LEU A 248 6.53 -2.87 13.10
C LEU A 248 6.91 -3.89 14.19
N ALA A 249 6.49 -3.68 15.44
CA ALA A 249 6.77 -4.59 16.55
C ALA A 249 6.07 -5.96 16.36
N LYS A 250 4.80 -5.95 15.95
CA LYS A 250 4.06 -7.18 15.61
C LYS A 250 4.73 -7.94 14.45
N ALA A 251 5.16 -7.23 13.40
CA ALA A 251 5.89 -7.84 12.30
C ALA A 251 7.22 -8.44 12.78
N ASN A 252 7.99 -7.69 13.58
CA ASN A 252 9.26 -8.14 14.16
C ASN A 252 9.09 -9.46 14.95
N LYS A 253 8.03 -9.56 15.77
CA LYS A 253 7.68 -10.79 16.49
C LYS A 253 7.38 -11.96 15.55
N LEU A 254 6.57 -11.75 14.50
CA LEU A 254 6.24 -12.80 13.52
C LEU A 254 7.47 -13.29 12.73
N LEU A 255 8.46 -12.43 12.54
CA LEU A 255 9.73 -12.76 11.92
C LEU A 255 10.70 -13.50 12.86
N GLY A 256 10.40 -13.58 14.17
CA GLY A 256 11.30 -14.15 15.17
C GLY A 256 12.46 -13.23 15.55
N GLY A 257 12.30 -11.91 15.34
CA GLY A 257 13.33 -10.89 15.53
C GLY A 257 14.05 -10.55 14.22
N ASN A 258 14.10 -9.26 13.89
CA ASN A 258 14.79 -8.70 12.73
C ASN A 258 15.48 -7.39 13.16
N GLU A 259 16.81 -7.40 13.17
CA GLU A 259 17.61 -6.25 13.63
C GLU A 259 17.40 -5.00 12.79
N ASN A 260 17.09 -5.13 11.50
CA ASN A 260 16.84 -3.99 10.62
C ASN A 260 15.57 -3.23 11.02
N LEU A 261 14.52 -3.92 11.50
CA LEU A 261 13.34 -3.26 12.05
C LEU A 261 13.66 -2.48 13.33
N SER A 262 14.46 -3.08 14.22
CA SER A 262 14.93 -2.39 15.42
C SER A 262 15.73 -1.13 15.07
N ASN A 263 16.68 -1.25 14.13
CA ASN A 263 17.50 -0.13 13.66
C ASN A 263 16.64 0.97 13.02
N TYR A 264 15.66 0.60 12.20
CA TYR A 264 14.72 1.54 11.61
C TYR A 264 13.96 2.33 12.68
N VAL A 265 13.44 1.66 13.71
CA VAL A 265 12.71 2.31 14.81
C VAL A 265 13.63 3.24 15.59
N ILE A 266 14.86 2.83 15.91
CA ILE A 266 15.83 3.67 16.60
C ILE A 266 16.12 4.95 15.80
N GLN A 267 16.30 4.82 14.48
CA GLN A 267 16.64 5.93 13.61
C GLN A 267 15.47 6.89 13.37
N HIS A 268 14.27 6.36 13.13
CA HIS A 268 13.11 7.15 12.66
C HIS A 268 12.10 7.46 13.76
N TYR A 269 12.06 6.66 14.84
CA TYR A 269 11.14 6.79 15.96
C TYR A 269 11.85 6.61 17.33
N PRO A 270 12.95 7.33 17.61
CA PRO A 270 13.78 7.08 18.80
C PRO A 270 13.02 7.17 20.12
N LYS A 271 11.99 8.02 20.20
CA LYS A 271 11.13 8.16 21.39
C LYS A 271 10.20 6.96 21.64
N LYS A 272 10.15 6.01 20.71
CA LYS A 272 9.26 4.84 20.72
C LYS A 272 10.02 3.52 20.75
N GLN A 273 11.33 3.57 20.96
CA GLN A 273 12.17 2.37 21.05
C GLN A 273 11.69 1.42 22.16
N GLU A 274 11.45 1.93 23.37
CA GLU A 274 10.99 1.11 24.51
C GLU A 274 9.64 0.45 24.23
N ASP A 275 8.71 1.19 23.60
CA ASP A 275 7.40 0.66 23.17
C ASP A 275 7.57 -0.48 22.16
N PHE A 276 8.45 -0.31 21.17
CA PHE A 276 8.74 -1.32 20.16
C PHE A 276 9.35 -2.59 20.77
N GLU A 277 10.34 -2.45 21.65
CA GLU A 277 11.00 -3.59 22.30
C GLU A 277 10.02 -4.39 23.15
N ARG A 278 9.21 -3.69 23.96
CA ARG A 278 8.16 -4.31 24.77
C ARG A 278 7.17 -5.09 23.89
N LEU A 279 6.57 -4.43 22.89
CA LEU A 279 5.58 -5.03 22.01
C LEU A 279 6.12 -6.16 21.13
N SER A 280 7.42 -6.16 20.83
CA SER A 280 8.07 -7.26 20.09
C SER A 280 8.28 -8.51 20.96
N SER A 281 8.26 -8.36 22.29
CA SER A 281 8.57 -9.41 23.26
C SER A 281 7.35 -10.06 23.92
N GLU A 282 6.22 -9.34 23.99
CA GLU A 282 4.89 -9.85 24.40
C GLU A 282 4.30 -10.73 23.31
#